data_AF-A0A7S0UQW7-F1
#
_entry.id   AF-A0A7S0UQW7-F1
#
_cell.length_a   1.000
_cell.length_b   1.000
_cell.length_c   1.000
_cell.angle_alpha   90.00
_cell.angle_beta   90.00
_cell.angle_gamma   90.00
#
_symmetry.space_group_name_H-M   'P 1'
#
loop_
_entity.id
_entity.type
_entity.pdbx_description
1 polymer ?
#
loop_
_entity_poly.entity_id
_entity_poly.type
_entity_poly.pdbx_seq_one_letter_code
_entity_poly.pdbx_strand_id
1 'polypeptide(L)'
;MQPLHIAEWNKKEFIRKMQFEGKLSVVKTEALERKEKNMYDTVERIFPGPTGKEGFLYDMVRKSERNLYEITNQKGKTSSLTVPTSTAPSVSRSHRLLLKEKISALEDDLKTERQRREQAEEQLNFLK
;
A
#
# COMPACT_ATOMS: atom_id res chain seq x y z
N MET A 1 6.61 36.78 19.78
CA MET A 1 7.17 35.56 20.43
C MET A 1 7.21 34.48 19.36
N GLN A 2 8.36 34.26 18.69
CA GLN A 2 8.47 33.10 17.80
C GLN A 2 8.40 31.83 18.66
N PRO A 3 7.54 30.86 18.33
CA PRO A 3 7.35 29.69 19.17
C PRO A 3 8.68 28.93 19.24
N LEU A 4 9.14 28.65 20.46
CA LEU A 4 10.40 27.97 20.81
C LEU A 4 10.78 26.83 19.83
N HIS A 5 9.78 26.11 19.33
CA HIS A 5 9.89 25.01 18.40
C HIS A 5 10.60 25.36 17.06
N ILE A 6 10.44 26.58 16.55
CA ILE A 6 11.09 27.01 15.29
C ILE A 6 12.60 27.24 15.51
N ALA A 7 12.97 27.81 16.66
CA ALA A 7 14.37 28.04 17.00
C ALA A 7 15.13 26.73 17.22
N GLU A 8 14.49 25.74 17.86
CA GLU A 8 15.06 24.40 18.04
C GLU A 8 15.21 23.65 16.72
N TRP A 9 14.24 23.77 15.82
CA TRP A 9 14.31 23.17 14.48
C TRP A 9 15.48 23.73 13.67
N ASN A 10 15.65 25.06 13.66
CA ASN A 10 16.78 25.71 12.98
C ASN A 10 18.14 25.27 13.54
N LYS A 11 18.23 25.08 14.86
CA LYS A 11 19.46 24.59 15.51
C LYS A 11 19.80 23.16 15.09
N LYS A 12 18.81 22.28 15.00
CA LYS A 12 18.99 20.88 14.57
C LYS A 12 19.48 20.80 13.12
N GLU A 13 18.89 21.58 12.22
CA GLU A 13 19.31 21.63 10.81
C GLU A 13 20.72 22.21 10.65
N PHE A 14 21.05 23.25 11.41
CA PHE A 14 22.41 23.81 11.44
C PHE A 14 23.45 22.76 11.89
N ILE A 15 23.18 22.03 12.98
CA ILE A 15 24.07 20.97 13.48
C ILE A 15 24.23 19.87 12.43
N ARG A 16 23.13 19.42 11.81
CA ARG A 16 23.16 18.39 10.75
C ARG A 16 24.02 18.84 9.56
N LYS A 17 23.89 20.10 9.14
CA LYS A 17 24.68 20.67 8.05
C LYS A 17 26.17 20.70 8.39
N MET A 18 26.54 21.14 9.59
CA MET A 18 27.94 21.16 10.03
C MET A 18 28.56 19.77 10.16
N GLN A 19 27.76 18.77 10.56
CA GLN A 19 28.18 17.36 10.59
C GLN A 19 28.42 16.81 9.18
N PHE A 20 27.54 17.14 8.23
CA PHE A 20 27.69 16.75 6.83
C PHE A 20 28.92 17.40 6.17
N GLU A 21 29.18 18.68 6.47
CA GLU A 21 30.38 19.39 6.03
C GLU A 21 31.67 18.92 6.74
N GLY A 22 31.58 17.96 7.68
CA GLY A 22 32.72 17.40 8.41
C GLY A 22 33.31 18.32 9.48
N LYS A 23 32.67 19.46 9.76
CA LYS A 23 33.11 20.45 10.76
C LYS A 23 32.74 20.06 12.19
N LEU A 24 31.82 19.10 12.34
CA LEU A 24 31.37 18.55 13.62
C LEU A 24 31.38 17.02 13.52
N SER A 25 31.92 16.35 14.54
CA SER A 25 31.84 14.89 14.61
C SER A 25 30.41 14.43 14.87
N VAL A 26 30.01 13.36 14.20
CA VAL A 26 28.74 12.68 14.49
C VAL A 26 28.98 11.79 15.69
N VAL A 27 28.28 12.07 16.80
CA VAL A 27 28.27 11.17 17.95
C VAL A 27 27.50 9.91 17.54
N LYS A 28 28.24 8.84 17.27
CA LYS A 28 27.64 7.52 17.04
C LYS A 28 27.08 7.01 18.35
N THR A 29 25.76 7.04 18.45
CA THR A 29 25.04 6.43 19.57
C THR A 29 24.62 5.03 19.17
N GLU A 30 24.46 4.14 20.14
CA GLU A 30 23.98 2.76 19.91
C GLU A 30 22.61 2.76 19.16
N ALA A 31 21.76 3.76 19.40
CA ALA A 31 20.50 3.94 18.67
C ALA A 31 20.71 4.30 17.18
N LEU A 32 21.75 5.09 16.87
CA LEU A 32 22.11 5.43 15.50
C LEU A 32 22.64 4.20 14.75
N GLU A 33 23.47 3.40 15.41
CA GLU A 33 24.02 2.16 14.83
C GLU A 33 22.93 1.12 14.56
N ARG A 34 21.96 0.97 15.48
CA ARG A 34 20.76 0.14 15.24
C ARG A 34 19.93 0.65 14.06
N LYS A 35 19.78 1.96 13.90
CA LYS A 35 19.06 2.56 12.78
C LYS A 35 19.77 2.32 11.45
N GLU A 36 21.09 2.49 11.39
CA GLU A 36 21.88 2.19 10.20
C GLU A 36 21.75 0.71 9.83
N LYS A 37 21.96 -0.19 10.80
CA LYS A 37 21.80 -1.64 10.60
C LYS A 37 20.41 -2.01 10.05
N ASN A 38 19.34 -1.47 10.63
CA ASN A 38 17.98 -1.72 10.18
C ASN A 38 17.71 -1.15 8.78
N MET A 39 18.31 -0.02 8.41
CA MET A 39 18.11 0.58 7.09
C MET A 39 18.78 -0.26 5.99
N TYR A 40 20.00 -0.75 6.21
CA TYR A 40 20.69 -1.59 5.24
C TYR A 40 20.02 -2.96 5.05
N ASP A 41 19.38 -3.50 6.09
CA ASP A 41 18.62 -4.76 6.04
C ASP A 41 17.27 -4.64 5.29
N THR A 42 16.75 -3.42 5.09
CA THR A 42 15.44 -3.26 4.42
C THR A 42 15.49 -3.58 2.93
N VAL A 43 16.61 -3.37 2.25
CA VAL A 43 16.68 -3.57 0.80
C VAL A 43 16.58 -5.05 0.45
N GLU A 44 17.33 -5.91 1.14
CA GLU A 44 17.26 -7.38 0.97
C GLU A 44 15.93 -7.96 1.47
N ARG A 45 15.36 -7.39 2.54
CA ARG A 45 14.03 -7.78 3.03
C ARG A 45 12.91 -7.45 2.04
N ILE A 46 12.98 -6.30 1.37
CA ILE A 46 11.94 -5.84 0.44
C ILE A 46 12.11 -6.52 -0.93
N PHE A 47 13.35 -6.74 -1.36
CA PHE A 47 13.66 -7.40 -2.64
C PHE A 47 14.50 -8.65 -2.40
N PRO A 48 13.88 -9.72 -1.86
CA PRO A 48 14.58 -10.97 -1.61
C PRO A 48 14.94 -11.64 -2.94
N GLY A 49 16.22 -11.98 -3.10
CA GLY A 49 16.70 -12.75 -4.26
C GLY A 49 18.03 -12.25 -4.83
N PRO A 50 18.68 -13.06 -5.68
CA PRO A 50 20.04 -12.81 -6.17
C PRO A 50 20.17 -11.55 -7.03
N THR A 51 19.07 -11.09 -7.62
CA THR A 51 19.02 -9.90 -8.48
C THR A 51 18.50 -8.66 -7.75
N GLY A 52 18.07 -8.81 -6.50
CA GLY A 52 17.56 -7.73 -5.64
C GLY A 52 16.51 -6.84 -6.32
N LYS A 53 16.60 -5.54 -6.02
CA LYS A 53 15.70 -4.50 -6.54
C LYS A 53 15.70 -4.41 -8.06
N GLU A 54 16.86 -4.54 -8.69
CA GLU A 54 16.99 -4.37 -10.14
C GLU A 54 16.27 -5.50 -10.89
N GLY A 55 16.43 -6.75 -10.47
CA GLY A 55 15.70 -7.87 -11.07
C GLY A 55 14.20 -7.72 -10.95
N PHE A 56 13.70 -7.26 -9.80
CA PHE A 56 12.27 -6.99 -9.61
C PHE A 56 11.73 -5.94 -10.59
N LEU A 57 12.49 -4.84 -10.80
CA LEU A 57 12.12 -3.80 -11.76
C LEU A 57 12.13 -4.34 -13.21
N TYR A 58 13.16 -5.10 -13.58
CA TYR A 58 13.23 -5.74 -14.90
C TYR A 58 12.06 -6.70 -15.15
N ASP A 59 11.70 -7.51 -14.15
CA ASP A 59 10.56 -8.41 -14.26
C ASP A 59 9.22 -7.67 -14.41
N MET A 60 9.07 -6.53 -13.73
CA MET A 60 7.90 -5.67 -13.86
C MET A 60 7.78 -5.08 -15.28
N VAL A 61 8.88 -4.54 -15.82
CA VAL A 61 8.93 -4.02 -17.19
C VAL A 61 8.59 -5.13 -18.17
N ARG A 62 9.22 -6.30 -18.05
CA ARG A 62 8.98 -7.45 -18.93
C ARG A 62 7.54 -7.95 -18.89
N LYS A 63 6.92 -8.00 -17.71
CA LYS A 63 5.49 -8.34 -17.58
C LYS A 63 4.60 -7.30 -18.26
N SER A 64 4.93 -6.02 -18.10
CA SER A 64 4.18 -4.92 -18.70
C SER A 64 4.26 -4.95 -20.22
N GLU A 65 5.45 -5.20 -20.78
CA GLU A 65 5.65 -5.38 -22.21
C GLU A 65 4.80 -6.53 -22.77
N ARG A 66 4.82 -7.71 -22.12
CA ARG A 66 3.98 -8.85 -22.55
C ARG A 66 2.49 -8.51 -22.55
N ASN A 67 2.00 -7.86 -21.49
CA ASN A 67 0.60 -7.45 -21.41
C ASN A 67 0.24 -6.47 -22.54
N LEU A 68 1.13 -5.53 -22.86
CA LEU A 68 0.93 -4.61 -23.98
C LEU A 68 0.89 -5.35 -25.32
N TYR A 69 1.80 -6.30 -25.56
CA TYR A 69 1.78 -7.12 -26.76
C TYR A 69 0.49 -7.95 -26.89
N GLU A 70 0.00 -8.53 -25.81
CA GLU A 70 -1.27 -9.26 -25.80
C GLU A 70 -2.46 -8.35 -26.12
N ILE A 71 -2.51 -7.16 -25.53
CA ILE A 71 -3.55 -6.16 -25.82
C ILE A 71 -3.48 -5.69 -27.28
N THR A 72 -2.29 -5.40 -27.81
CA THR A 72 -2.14 -4.96 -29.20
C THR A 72 -2.49 -6.06 -30.19
N ASN A 73 -2.18 -7.32 -29.89
CA ASN A 73 -2.53 -8.46 -30.73
C ASN A 73 -4.03 -8.81 -30.68
N GLN A 74 -4.72 -8.48 -29.58
CA GLN A 74 -6.18 -8.64 -29.47
C GLN A 74 -6.97 -7.48 -30.13
N LYS A 75 -6.39 -6.28 -30.24
CA LYS A 75 -7.00 -5.12 -30.92
C LYS A 75 -7.24 -5.32 -32.43
N GLY A 76 -6.69 -6.38 -33.03
CA GLY A 76 -6.98 -6.76 -34.42
C GLY A 76 -8.27 -7.58 -34.62
N LYS A 77 -8.98 -8.01 -33.57
CA LYS A 77 -10.11 -8.95 -33.72
C LYS A 77 -11.51 -8.46 -33.34
N THR A 78 -11.69 -7.38 -32.59
CA THR A 78 -13.03 -6.81 -32.39
C THR A 78 -12.97 -5.32 -32.07
N SER A 79 -13.46 -4.52 -33.00
CA SER A 79 -13.85 -3.12 -32.83
C SER A 79 -15.03 -3.02 -31.85
N SER A 80 -14.75 -2.97 -30.55
CA SER A 80 -15.56 -2.19 -29.62
C SER A 80 -14.66 -1.70 -28.48
N LEU A 81 -14.60 -0.38 -28.36
CA LEU A 81 -13.77 0.32 -27.40
C LEU A 81 -14.41 0.17 -26.02
N THR A 82 -14.11 -0.94 -25.33
CA THR A 82 -14.32 -1.04 -23.88
C THR A 82 -13.00 -0.73 -23.20
N VAL A 83 -13.02 0.31 -22.37
CA VAL A 83 -11.90 0.68 -21.50
C VAL A 83 -11.52 -0.57 -20.68
N PRO A 84 -10.29 -1.09 -20.75
CA PRO A 84 -9.88 -2.17 -19.88
C PRO A 84 -9.79 -1.59 -18.48
N THR A 85 -10.86 -1.71 -17.70
CA THR A 85 -10.78 -1.58 -16.25
C THR A 85 -9.73 -2.59 -15.81
N SER A 86 -8.57 -2.10 -15.38
CA SER A 86 -7.48 -2.83 -14.75
C SER A 86 -8.03 -3.98 -13.91
N THR A 87 -8.08 -5.18 -14.48
CA THR A 87 -8.51 -6.36 -13.76
C THR A 87 -7.27 -6.94 -13.13
N ALA A 88 -7.29 -6.85 -11.80
CA ALA A 88 -6.40 -7.48 -10.85
C ALA A 88 -5.92 -8.87 -11.31
N PRO A 89 -4.73 -9.32 -10.86
CA PRO A 89 -4.15 -10.61 -11.24
C PRO A 89 -5.19 -11.72 -11.18
N SER A 90 -5.12 -12.66 -12.14
CA SER A 90 -5.98 -13.83 -12.29
C SER A 90 -6.03 -14.67 -11.00
N VAL A 91 -6.81 -14.19 -10.04
CA VAL A 91 -7.28 -14.92 -8.89
C VAL A 91 -8.28 -15.91 -9.48
N SER A 92 -7.91 -17.20 -9.44
CA SER A 92 -8.67 -18.34 -9.99
C SER A 92 -10.17 -18.07 -10.00
N ARG A 93 -10.84 -18.35 -11.12
CA ARG A 93 -12.30 -18.21 -11.28
C ARG A 93 -13.06 -18.76 -10.08
N SER A 94 -12.56 -19.84 -9.46
CA SER A 94 -13.09 -20.45 -8.25
C SER A 94 -13.01 -19.53 -7.02
N HIS A 95 -11.88 -18.87 -6.79
CA HIS A 95 -11.72 -17.92 -5.70
C HIS A 95 -12.58 -16.67 -5.90
N ARG A 96 -12.75 -16.21 -7.15
CA ARG A 96 -13.68 -15.11 -7.46
C ARG A 96 -15.14 -15.48 -7.17
N LEU A 97 -15.55 -16.71 -7.44
CA LEU A 97 -16.89 -17.20 -7.09
C LEU A 97 -17.08 -17.30 -5.57
N LEU A 98 -16.09 -17.82 -4.85
CA LEU A 98 -16.12 -17.91 -3.39
C LEU A 98 -16.21 -16.53 -2.74
N LEU A 99 -15.47 -15.54 -3.25
CA LEU A 99 -15.58 -14.16 -2.76
C LEU A 99 -16.95 -13.56 -3.03
N LYS A 100 -17.56 -13.83 -4.20
CA LYS A 100 -18.92 -13.36 -4.50
C LYS A 100 -19.95 -13.96 -3.57
N GLU A 101 -19.86 -15.26 -3.29
CA GLU A 101 -20.73 -15.95 -2.35
C GLU A 101 -20.58 -15.38 -0.94
N LYS A 102 -19.34 -15.16 -0.50
CA LYS A 102 -19.05 -14.55 0.80
C LYS A 102 -19.58 -13.12 0.91
N ILE A 103 -19.48 -12.32 -0.16
CA ILE A 103 -20.04 -10.97 -0.19
C ILE A 103 -21.57 -11.01 -0.09
N SER A 104 -22.22 -11.89 -0.87
CA SER A 104 -23.68 -12.06 -0.81
C SER A 104 -24.17 -12.44 0.58
N ALA A 105 -23.49 -13.38 1.24
CA ALA A 105 -23.84 -13.79 2.61
C ALA A 105 -23.70 -12.63 3.60
N LEU A 106 -22.63 -11.84 3.50
CA LEU A 106 -22.43 -10.67 4.37
C LEU A 106 -23.46 -9.56 4.11
N GLU A 107 -23.91 -9.38 2.88
CA GLU A 107 -24.96 -8.42 2.53
C GLU A 107 -26.32 -8.82 3.14
N ASP A 108 -26.66 -10.11 3.10
CA ASP A 108 -27.86 -10.65 3.74
C ASP A 108 -27.81 -10.53 5.26
N ASP A 109 -26.67 -10.89 5.88
CA ASP A 109 -26.46 -10.73 7.32
C ASP A 109 -26.62 -9.26 7.75
N LEU A 110 -26.02 -8.33 7.01
CA LEU A 110 -26.11 -6.90 7.31
C LEU A 110 -27.55 -6.39 7.18
N LYS A 111 -28.29 -6.88 6.18
CA LYS A 111 -29.71 -6.53 6.01
C LYS A 111 -30.56 -7.04 7.16
N THR A 112 -30.37 -8.29 7.59
CA THR A 112 -31.13 -8.84 8.73
C THR A 112 -30.80 -8.12 10.03
N GLU A 113 -29.53 -7.76 10.24
CA GLU A 113 -29.11 -7.04 11.44
C GLU A 113 -29.68 -5.61 11.47
N ARG A 114 -29.75 -4.94 10.32
CA ARG A 114 -30.44 -3.63 10.21
C ARG A 114 -31.91 -3.73 10.56
N GLN A 115 -32.61 -4.74 10.04
CA GLN A 115 -34.03 -4.95 10.36
C GLN A 115 -34.25 -5.24 11.84
N ARG A 116 -33.38 -6.05 12.47
CA ARG A 116 -33.45 -6.29 13.91
C ARG A 116 -33.25 -5.02 14.73
N ARG A 117 -32.30 -4.17 14.33
CA ARG A 117 -32.08 -2.87 14.99
C ARG A 117 -33.27 -1.95 14.86
N GLU A 118 -33.83 -1.84 13.66
CA GLU A 118 -35.02 -1.03 13.40
C GLU A 118 -36.21 -1.49 14.27
N GLN A 119 -36.46 -2.80 14.32
CA GLN A 119 -37.51 -3.37 15.20
C GLN A 119 -37.23 -3.12 16.68
N ALA A 120 -35.98 -3.23 17.12
CA ALA A 120 -35.60 -2.95 18.50
C ALA A 120 -35.75 -1.45 18.85
N GLU A 121 -35.43 -0.55 17.92
CA GLU A 121 -35.63 0.90 18.05
C GLU A 121 -37.12 1.25 18.10
N GLU A 122 -37.96 0.64 17.27
CA GLU A 122 -39.41 0.79 17.31
C GLU A 122 -39.99 0.33 18.66
N GLN A 123 -39.56 -0.82 19.17
CA GLN A 123 -39.98 -1.30 20.49
C GLN A 123 -39.54 -0.39 21.63
N LEU A 124 -38.31 0.15 21.57
CA LEU A 124 -37.82 1.13 22.54
C LEU A 124 -38.57 2.45 22.49
N ASN A 125 -38.95 2.91 21.30
CA ASN A 125 -39.76 4.12 21.14
C ASN A 125 -41.20 3.92 21.61
N PHE A 126 -41.74 2.70 21.52
CA PHE A 126 -43.08 2.38 22.05
C PHE A 126 -43.11 2.30 23.60
N LEU A 127 -41.97 2.00 24.23
CA LEU A 127 -41.83 1.89 25.69
C LEU A 127 -41.45 3.22 26.37
N LYS A 128 -41.21 4.29 25.61
CA LYS A 128 -40.95 5.66 26.11
C LYS A 128 -42.22 6.50 26.05
#